data_AF-A0A7T8H195-F1
#
_entry.id   AF-A0A7T8H195-F1
#
_cell.length_a   1.000
_cell.length_b   1.000
_cell.length_c   1.000
_cell.angle_alpha   90.00
_cell.angle_beta   90.00
_cell.angle_gamma   90.00
#
_symmetry.space_group_name_H-M   'P 1'
#
loop_
_entity.id
_entity.type
_entity.pdbx_description
1 polymer ?
#
loop_
_entity_poly.entity_id
_entity_poly.type
_entity_poly.pdbx_seq_one_letter_code
_entity_poly.pdbx_strand_id
1 'polypeptide(L)'
;MRKEALQRIHEGHQGVTKCQLRAKDCVFWPGINKDIEKLCLSCHVCQKHQHANPHEPLKPHDIPTRPWEVLGADLFLWEREEYLIVADYYSKYQIVRKMPQFVTSAAVIKALKQIFSELGIPSKLNTDNGPQFSSVQFK
;
A
#
# COMPACT_ATOMS: atom_id res chain seq x y z
N MET A 1 -12.55 34.75 -27.78
CA MET A 1 -11.21 34.67 -28.39
C MET A 1 -10.19 33.91 -27.52
N ARG A 2 -9.68 34.43 -26.38
CA ARG A 2 -8.62 33.73 -25.60
C ARG A 2 -9.02 32.33 -25.09
N LYS A 3 -10.20 32.21 -24.48
CA LYS A 3 -10.73 30.92 -23.97
C LYS A 3 -10.85 29.85 -25.05
N GLU A 4 -11.33 30.25 -26.22
CA GLU A 4 -11.50 29.39 -27.39
C GLU A 4 -10.15 28.96 -27.97
N ALA A 5 -9.19 29.88 -28.08
CA ALA A 5 -7.82 29.56 -28.50
C ALA A 5 -7.17 28.54 -27.55
N LEU A 6 -7.31 28.71 -26.23
CA LEU A 6 -6.80 27.78 -25.22
C LEU A 6 -7.44 26.38 -25.36
N GLN A 7 -8.77 26.31 -25.57
CA GLN A 7 -9.46 25.05 -25.82
C GLN A 7 -8.92 24.33 -27.06
N ARG A 8 -8.73 25.05 -28.18
CA ARG A 8 -8.15 24.48 -29.41
C ARG A 8 -6.70 24.02 -29.23
N ILE A 9 -5.90 24.76 -28.47
CA ILE A 9 -4.52 24.38 -28.14
C ILE A 9 -4.49 23.07 -27.35
N HIS A 10 -5.41 22.90 -26.40
CA HIS A 10 -5.48 21.73 -25.51
C HIS A 10 -6.32 20.56 -26.02
N GLU A 11 -7.01 20.69 -27.16
CA GLU A 11 -7.90 19.66 -27.75
C GLU A 11 -7.26 18.25 -27.83
N GLY A 12 -5.97 18.18 -28.12
CA GLY A 12 -5.22 16.91 -28.17
C GLY A 12 -4.74 16.38 -26.81
N HIS A 13 -5.17 16.99 -25.69
CA HIS A 13 -4.79 16.66 -24.32
C HIS A 13 -3.28 16.48 -24.09
N GLN A 14 -2.48 17.25 -24.82
CA GLN A 14 -1.04 17.20 -24.71
C GLN A 14 -0.57 17.92 -23.43
N GLY A 15 0.61 17.54 -22.95
CA GLY A 15 1.25 18.20 -21.81
C GLY A 15 1.57 19.67 -22.07
N VAL A 16 1.82 20.40 -20.98
CA VAL A 16 2.05 21.86 -20.96
C VAL A 16 3.03 22.31 -22.05
N THR A 17 4.19 21.65 -22.15
CA THR A 17 5.24 22.00 -23.12
C THR A 17 4.76 21.95 -24.57
N LYS A 18 4.01 20.90 -24.95
CA LYS A 18 3.50 20.75 -26.32
C LYS A 18 2.40 21.77 -26.62
N CYS A 19 1.52 22.04 -25.66
CA CYS A 19 0.51 23.08 -25.80
C CYS A 19 1.15 24.48 -25.93
N GLN A 20 2.21 24.78 -25.18
CA GLN A 20 2.96 26.03 -25.31
C GLN A 20 3.65 26.14 -26.68
N LEU A 21 4.26 25.07 -27.19
CA LEU A 21 4.86 25.05 -28.53
C LEU A 21 3.80 25.33 -29.62
N ARG A 22 2.64 24.68 -29.56
CA ARG A 22 1.54 24.91 -30.50
C ARG A 22 1.02 26.35 -30.45
N ALA A 23 1.03 26.98 -29.28
CA ALA A 23 0.60 28.36 -29.13
C ALA A 23 1.58 29.35 -29.79
N LYS A 24 2.89 29.10 -29.70
CA LYS A 24 3.94 29.99 -30.23
C LYS A 24 3.81 30.25 -31.73
N ASP A 25 3.31 29.28 -32.49
CA ASP A 25 3.21 29.37 -33.95
C ASP A 25 1.94 30.08 -34.42
N CYS A 26 0.99 30.41 -33.54
CA CYS A 26 -0.36 30.82 -33.95
C CYS A 26 -0.93 32.03 -33.20
N VAL A 27 -0.65 32.20 -31.90
CA VAL A 27 -1.33 33.21 -31.06
C VAL A 27 -0.42 33.75 -29.96
N PHE A 28 -0.66 35.00 -29.57
CA PHE A 28 0.09 35.66 -28.50
C PHE A 28 -0.79 36.54 -27.61
N TRP A 29 -0.54 36.49 -26.30
CA TRP A 29 -0.92 37.53 -25.35
C TRP A 29 -0.04 37.45 -24.10
N PRO A 30 0.11 38.56 -23.34
CA PRO A 30 0.80 38.54 -22.07
C PRO A 30 0.18 37.49 -21.11
N GLY A 31 0.99 36.53 -20.66
CA GLY A 31 0.57 35.48 -19.72
C GLY A 31 0.08 34.17 -20.35
N ILE A 32 0.08 34.02 -21.69
CA ILE A 32 -0.41 32.81 -22.37
C ILE A 32 0.15 31.49 -21.83
N ASN A 33 1.44 31.43 -21.46
CA ASN A 33 2.05 30.23 -20.90
C ASN A 33 1.42 29.83 -19.56
N LYS A 34 1.09 30.81 -18.69
CA LYS A 34 0.42 30.57 -17.41
C LYS A 34 -1.02 30.11 -17.62
N ASP A 35 -1.70 30.65 -18.63
CA ASP A 35 -3.06 30.23 -18.98
C ASP A 35 -3.10 28.79 -19.50
N ILE A 36 -2.11 28.41 -20.34
CA ILE A 36 -1.95 27.03 -20.84
C ILE A 36 -1.63 26.07 -19.70
N GLU A 37 -0.69 26.42 -18.84
CA GLU A 37 -0.32 25.62 -17.68
C GLU A 37 -1.54 25.39 -16.77
N LYS A 38 -2.28 26.46 -16.45
CA LYS A 38 -3.51 26.38 -15.67
C LYS A 38 -4.56 25.47 -16.33
N LEU A 39 -4.74 25.56 -17.65
CA LEU A 39 -5.70 24.71 -18.37
C LEU A 39 -5.28 23.24 -18.34
N CYS A 40 -4.02 22.93 -18.66
CA CYS A 40 -3.50 21.56 -18.65
C CYS A 40 -3.59 20.93 -17.25
N LEU A 41 -3.20 21.68 -16.21
CA LEU A 41 -3.22 21.21 -14.82
C LEU A 41 -4.63 21.10 -14.23
N SER A 42 -5.62 21.84 -14.72
CA SER A 42 -7.02 21.77 -14.26
C SER A 42 -7.92 20.87 -15.12
N CYS A 43 -7.37 20.27 -16.18
CA CYS A 43 -8.14 19.40 -17.07
C CYS A 43 -8.44 18.05 -16.41
N HIS A 44 -9.72 17.79 -16.15
CA HIS A 44 -10.19 16.54 -15.53
C HIS A 44 -9.79 15.29 -16.32
N VAL A 45 -9.84 15.33 -17.65
CA VAL A 45 -9.46 14.18 -18.50
C VAL A 45 -7.96 13.89 -18.33
N CYS A 46 -7.12 14.92 -18.36
CA CYS A 46 -5.68 14.76 -18.14
C CYS A 46 -5.38 14.25 -16.73
N GLN A 47 -6.01 14.81 -15.68
CA GLN A 47 -5.81 14.34 -14.30
C GLN A 47 -6.23 12.89 -14.09
N LYS A 48 -7.29 12.43 -14.78
CA LYS A 48 -7.77 11.05 -14.67
C LYS A 48 -6.85 10.05 -15.37
N HIS A 49 -6.20 10.45 -16.46
CA HIS A 49 -5.41 9.57 -17.33
C HIS A 49 -3.90 9.81 -17.24
N GLN A 50 -3.44 10.76 -16.44
CA GLN A 50 -2.01 10.97 -16.20
C GLN A 50 -1.40 9.74 -15.53
N HIS A 51 -0.10 9.52 -15.77
CA HIS A 51 0.64 8.50 -15.06
C HIS A 51 0.55 8.74 -13.55
N ALA A 52 0.42 7.65 -12.79
CA ALA A 52 0.45 7.72 -11.34
C ALA A 52 1.79 8.31 -10.88
N ASN A 53 1.76 9.04 -9.77
CA ASN A 53 2.97 9.43 -9.08
C ASN A 53 3.79 8.17 -8.73
N PRO A 54 5.12 8.28 -8.66
CA PRO A 54 5.94 7.18 -8.14
C PRO A 54 5.45 6.79 -6.75
N HIS A 55 5.50 5.48 -6.46
CA HIS A 55 5.18 4.97 -5.13
C HIS A 55 6.07 5.65 -4.09
N GLU A 56 5.47 6.07 -2.98
CA GLU A 56 6.24 6.58 -1.85
C GLU A 56 7.22 5.50 -1.34
N PRO A 57 8.39 5.89 -0.80
CA PRO A 57 9.31 4.94 -0.18
C PRO A 57 8.64 4.15 0.95
N LEU A 58 9.01 2.87 1.08
CA LEU A 58 8.56 2.03 2.19
C LEU A 58 9.00 2.66 3.52
N LYS A 59 8.04 2.82 4.44
CA LYS A 59 8.33 3.24 5.82
C LYS A 59 8.63 1.99 6.65
N PRO A 60 9.86 1.79 7.13
CA PRO A 60 10.17 0.65 7.98
C PRO A 60 9.43 0.76 9.31
N HIS A 61 9.14 -0.38 9.92
CA HIS A 61 8.65 -0.43 11.30
C HIS A 61 9.80 -0.21 12.28
N ASP A 62 9.47 0.32 13.46
CA ASP A 62 10.40 0.39 14.57
C ASP A 62 10.87 -1.01 14.96
N ILE A 63 12.17 -1.13 15.21
CA ILE A 63 12.76 -2.37 15.70
C ILE A 63 12.46 -2.46 17.21
N PRO A 64 11.92 -3.59 17.71
CA PRO A 64 11.69 -3.75 19.14
C PRO A 64 12.98 -3.65 19.97
N THR A 65 12.85 -3.47 21.28
CA THR A 65 14.01 -3.26 22.18
C THR A 65 14.56 -4.56 22.77
N ARG A 66 13.75 -5.63 22.77
CA ARG A 66 14.12 -6.94 23.33
C ARG A 66 13.50 -8.09 22.52
N PRO A 67 14.08 -9.30 22.59
CA PRO A 67 13.45 -10.50 22.06
C PRO A 67 12.04 -10.68 22.60
N TRP A 68 11.15 -11.21 21.77
CA TRP A 68 9.80 -11.61 22.17
C TRP A 68 8.86 -10.45 22.57
N GLU A 69 9.24 -9.20 22.29
CA GLU A 69 8.41 -8.02 22.56
C GLU A 69 7.30 -7.86 21.51
N VAL A 70 7.67 -7.93 20.22
CA VAL A 70 6.76 -7.84 19.09
C VAL A 70 6.92 -9.07 18.22
N LEU A 71 5.83 -9.80 18.02
CA LEU A 71 5.79 -10.97 17.15
C LEU A 71 4.97 -10.66 15.90
N GLY A 72 5.33 -11.28 14.78
CA GLY A 72 4.47 -11.45 13.63
C GLY A 72 3.91 -12.87 13.60
N ALA A 73 2.66 -13.04 13.20
CA ALA A 73 2.13 -14.35 12.88
C ALA A 73 1.43 -14.34 11.53
N ASP A 74 1.56 -15.44 10.80
CA ASP A 74 0.96 -15.62 9.49
C ASP A 74 0.61 -17.10 9.24
N LEU A 75 -0.31 -17.33 8.31
CA LEU A 75 -0.70 -18.67 7.84
C LEU A 75 -0.13 -18.90 6.44
N PHE A 76 0.42 -20.08 6.21
CA PHE A 76 0.93 -20.45 4.89
C PHE A 76 0.64 -21.92 4.57
N LEU A 77 0.50 -22.19 3.27
CA LEU A 77 0.27 -23.52 2.73
C LEU A 77 1.58 -24.11 2.19
N TRP A 78 1.92 -25.32 2.64
CA TRP A 78 3.05 -26.09 2.11
C TRP A 78 2.62 -27.55 1.91
N GLU A 79 2.85 -28.10 0.72
CA GLU A 79 2.49 -29.50 0.39
C GLU A 79 1.02 -29.85 0.71
N ARG A 80 0.09 -28.93 0.46
CA ARG A 80 -1.36 -29.06 0.74
C ARG A 80 -1.73 -29.11 2.23
N GLU A 81 -0.79 -28.78 3.10
CA GLU A 81 -0.99 -28.68 4.54
C GLU A 81 -0.83 -27.23 4.98
N GLU A 82 -1.65 -26.82 5.94
CA GLU A 82 -1.64 -25.45 6.47
C GLU A 82 -0.75 -25.35 7.70
N TYR A 83 -0.05 -24.23 7.84
CA TYR A 83 0.89 -23.98 8.93
C TYR A 83 0.74 -22.57 9.47
N LEU A 84 0.92 -22.43 10.77
CA LEU A 84 1.08 -21.16 11.46
C LEU A 84 2.57 -20.91 11.68
N ILE A 85 3.07 -19.80 11.17
CA ILE A 85 4.39 -19.28 11.51
C ILE A 85 4.25 -18.12 12.50
N VAL A 86 5.09 -18.10 13.52
CA VAL A 86 5.26 -16.98 14.44
C VAL A 86 6.73 -16.57 14.44
N ALA A 87 7.01 -15.31 14.15
CA ALA A 87 8.36 -14.77 14.03
C ALA A 87 8.58 -13.59 14.99
N ASP A 88 9.69 -13.61 15.72
CA ASP A 88 10.11 -12.51 16.58
C ASP A 88 10.74 -11.38 15.75
N TYR A 89 10.24 -10.15 15.92
CA TYR A 89 10.73 -9.01 15.14
C TYR A 89 12.14 -8.58 15.56
N TYR A 90 12.55 -8.87 16.80
CA TYR A 90 13.89 -8.54 17.28
C TYR A 90 14.92 -9.58 16.80
N SER A 91 14.81 -10.83 17.25
CA SER A 91 15.80 -11.88 16.98
C SER A 91 15.68 -12.55 15.61
N LYS A 92 14.54 -12.36 14.93
CA LYS A 92 14.14 -13.11 13.72
C LYS A 92 13.95 -14.62 13.97
N TYR A 93 13.90 -15.04 15.23
CA TYR A 93 13.59 -16.43 15.57
C TYR A 93 12.17 -16.78 15.16
N GLN A 94 12.00 -17.98 14.58
CA GLN A 94 10.74 -18.42 13.98
C GLN A 94 10.28 -19.75 14.56
N ILE A 95 8.96 -19.88 14.71
CA ILE A 95 8.30 -21.09 15.20
C ILE A 95 7.22 -21.43 14.20
N VAL A 96 7.19 -22.70 13.80
CA VAL A 96 6.17 -23.22 12.90
C VAL A 96 5.36 -24.28 13.63
N ARG A 97 4.03 -24.20 13.50
CA ARG A 97 3.08 -25.20 13.99
C ARG A 97 2.21 -25.65 12.83
N LYS A 98 2.13 -26.96 12.61
CA LYS A 98 1.18 -27.54 11.65
C LYS A 98 -0.24 -27.32 12.15
N MET A 99 -1.11 -26.82 11.28
CA MET A 99 -2.51 -26.56 11.59
C MET A 99 -3.38 -27.75 11.19
N PRO A 100 -4.58 -27.90 11.79
CA PRO A 100 -5.57 -28.85 11.33
C PRO A 100 -6.01 -28.55 9.89
N GLN A 101 -6.54 -29.56 9.20
CA GLN A 101 -7.00 -29.46 7.80
C GLN A 101 -7.99 -28.30 7.56
N PHE A 102 -8.75 -27.90 8.57
CA PHE A 102 -9.59 -26.70 8.54
C PHE A 102 -9.09 -25.68 9.57
N VAL A 103 -8.43 -24.63 9.09
CA VAL A 103 -7.86 -23.59 9.96
C VAL A 103 -8.94 -22.59 10.36
N THR A 104 -9.42 -22.75 11.59
CA THR A 104 -10.37 -21.84 12.24
C THR A 104 -9.63 -20.88 13.17
N SER A 105 -10.25 -19.75 13.51
CA SER A 105 -9.73 -18.83 14.53
C SER A 105 -9.45 -19.53 15.86
N ALA A 106 -10.34 -20.43 16.28
CA ALA A 106 -10.16 -21.21 17.50
C ALA A 106 -8.90 -22.10 17.47
N ALA A 107 -8.60 -22.73 16.32
CA ALA A 107 -7.38 -23.52 16.15
C ALA A 107 -6.13 -22.63 16.22
N VAL A 108 -6.14 -21.47 15.57
CA VAL A 108 -5.04 -20.50 15.61
C VAL A 108 -4.81 -19.98 17.03
N ILE A 109 -5.88 -19.58 17.74
CA ILE A 109 -5.80 -19.14 19.14
C ILE A 109 -5.19 -20.22 20.02
N LYS A 110 -5.59 -21.48 19.85
CA LYS A 110 -5.03 -22.60 20.61
C LYS A 110 -3.52 -22.74 20.36
N ALA A 111 -3.09 -22.70 19.09
CA ALA A 111 -1.68 -22.81 18.73
C ALA A 111 -0.86 -21.63 19.28
N LEU A 112 -1.35 -20.40 19.16
CA LEU A 112 -0.71 -19.21 19.72
C LEU A 112 -0.60 -19.28 21.24
N LYS A 113 -1.67 -19.68 21.95
CA LYS A 113 -1.64 -19.86 23.40
C LYS A 113 -0.60 -20.89 23.84
N GLN A 114 -0.43 -21.99 23.09
CA GLN A 114 0.61 -22.96 23.34
C GLN A 114 2.01 -22.33 23.19
N ILE A 115 2.26 -21.63 22.08
CA ILE A 115 3.54 -20.94 21.84
C ILE A 115 3.82 -19.91 22.95
N PHE A 116 2.82 -19.14 23.37
CA PHE A 116 2.97 -18.14 24.42
C PHE A 116 3.15 -18.76 25.81
N SER A 117 2.60 -19.96 26.04
CA SER A 117 2.87 -20.70 27.28
C SER A 117 4.29 -21.26 27.35
N GLU A 118 4.90 -21.57 26.20
CA GLU A 118 6.27 -22.12 26.11
C GLU A 118 7.35 -21.04 26.27
N LEU A 119 7.13 -19.85 25.70
CA LEU A 119 8.17 -18.82 25.56
C LEU A 119 7.83 -17.49 26.27
N GLY A 120 6.62 -17.36 26.78
CA GLY A 120 6.10 -16.15 27.41
C GLY A 120 5.10 -15.40 26.54
N ILE A 121 4.43 -14.42 27.14
CA ILE A 121 3.41 -13.61 26.47
C ILE A 121 4.08 -12.37 25.86
N PRO A 122 3.96 -12.13 24.55
CA PRO A 122 4.53 -10.94 23.92
C PRO A 122 3.74 -9.68 24.28
N SER A 123 4.36 -8.51 24.10
CA SER A 123 3.66 -7.23 24.27
C SER A 123 2.76 -6.89 23.09
N LYS A 124 3.14 -7.32 21.87
CA LYS A 124 2.35 -7.09 20.65
C LYS A 124 2.44 -8.29 19.70
N LEU A 125 1.30 -8.63 19.11
CA LEU A 125 1.22 -9.56 18.00
C LEU A 125 0.69 -8.80 16.77
N ASN A 126 1.47 -8.80 15.69
CA ASN A 126 1.06 -8.29 14.39
C ASN A 126 0.64 -9.46 13.51
N THR A 127 -0.51 -9.36 12.87
CA THR A 127 -1.01 -10.33 11.89
C THR A 127 -1.50 -9.58 10.66
N ASP A 128 -1.80 -10.30 9.60
CA ASP A 128 -2.58 -9.74 8.50
C ASP A 128 -4.09 -9.64 8.89
N ASN A 129 -4.91 -9.21 7.93
CA ASN A 129 -6.37 -9.16 8.09
C ASN A 129 -7.06 -10.45 7.62
N GLY A 130 -6.36 -11.59 7.64
CA GLY A 130 -6.91 -12.89 7.32
C GLY A 130 -8.15 -13.20 8.17
N PRO A 131 -9.09 -14.02 7.68
CA PRO A 131 -10.36 -14.26 8.36
C PRO A 131 -10.17 -14.88 9.76
N GLN A 132 -9.12 -15.69 9.94
CA GLN A 132 -8.78 -16.32 11.23
C GLN A 132 -8.29 -15.30 12.27
N PHE A 133 -7.60 -14.24 11.83
CA PHE A 133 -7.05 -13.20 12.70
C PHE A 133 -7.99 -12.01 12.91
N SER A 134 -8.93 -11.76 11.98
CA SER A 134 -9.86 -10.62 12.05
C SER A 134 -11.19 -10.92 12.77
N SER A 135 -11.44 -12.18 13.12
CA SER A 135 -12.66 -12.63 13.80
C SER A 135 -12.83 -12.05 15.21
N VAL A 136 -14.08 -11.90 15.68
CA VAL A 136 -14.40 -11.43 17.04
C VAL A 136 -13.80 -12.32 18.12
N GLN A 137 -13.66 -13.62 17.86
CA GLN A 137 -13.07 -14.56 18.81
C GLN A 137 -11.55 -14.33 19.00
N PHE A 138 -10.88 -13.81 17.98
CA PHE A 138 -9.43 -13.58 18.00
C PHE A 138 -9.04 -12.26 18.66
N LYS A 139 -9.88 -11.22 18.47
CA LYS A 139 -9.73 -9.90 19.07
C LYS A 139 -10.01 -9.93 20.57
#